data_AF-A0A5K0VG54-F1
#
_entry.id   AF-A0A5K0VG54-F1
#
_cell.length_a   1.000
_cell.length_b   1.000
_cell.length_c   1.000
_cell.angle_alpha   90.00
_cell.angle_beta   90.00
_cell.angle_gamma   90.00
#
_symmetry.space_group_name_H-M   'P 1'
#
loop_
_entity.id
_entity.type
_entity.pdbx_description
1 polymer ?
#
loop_
_entity_poly.entity_id
_entity_poly.type
_entity_poly.pdbx_seq_one_letter_code
_entity_poly.pdbx_strand_id
1 'polypeptide(L)'
;RMAEEEGTGELSISLRPFEIEDADDVMAWKGDPRVAAFCRWHPYTSCDEAVAFIQDFAIHHEWCRAICVPGRPVECISVTIMIMPGA
;
A
#
# COMPACT_ATOMS: atom_id res chain seq x y z
N ARG A 1 17.35 -19.30 -32.70
CA ARG A 1 16.44 -18.14 -32.85
C ARG A 1 15.42 -18.28 -31.74
N MET A 2 15.75 -17.77 -30.56
CA MET A 2 14.83 -17.80 -29.42
C MET A 2 13.87 -16.64 -29.65
N ALA A 3 12.58 -16.96 -29.71
CA ALA A 3 11.55 -15.94 -29.80
C ALA A 3 11.56 -15.15 -28.49
N GLU A 4 11.90 -13.87 -28.59
CA GLU A 4 11.47 -12.88 -27.62
C GLU A 4 9.94 -12.85 -27.71
N GLU A 5 9.27 -13.47 -26.74
CA GLU A 5 7.89 -13.17 -26.47
C GLU A 5 7.86 -11.75 -25.88
N GLU A 6 7.67 -10.77 -26.75
CA GLU A 6 7.16 -9.47 -26.34
C GLU A 6 5.72 -9.67 -25.87
N GLY A 7 5.59 -10.11 -24.61
CA GLY A 7 4.32 -10.05 -23.90
C GLY A 7 3.92 -8.59 -23.82
N THR A 8 2.71 -8.25 -24.27
CA THR A 8 2.00 -7.09 -23.74
C THR A 8 1.91 -7.32 -22.23
N GLY A 9 2.90 -6.80 -21.49
CA GLY A 9 3.15 -7.19 -20.09
C GLY A 9 1.87 -7.07 -19.29
N GLU A 10 1.23 -8.20 -19.02
CA GLU A 10 -0.06 -8.25 -18.36
C GLU A 10 0.14 -7.60 -16.98
N LEU A 11 -0.48 -6.45 -16.75
CA LEU A 11 -0.43 -5.74 -15.48
C LEU A 11 -1.07 -6.65 -14.43
N SER A 12 -0.25 -7.50 -13.81
CA SER A 12 -0.70 -8.43 -12.78
C SER A 12 -0.86 -7.64 -11.48
N ILE A 13 -2.12 -7.38 -11.15
CA ILE A 13 -2.48 -6.81 -9.86
C ILE A 13 -2.55 -7.96 -8.85
N SER A 14 -1.81 -7.83 -7.76
CA SER A 14 -1.86 -8.77 -6.64
C SER A 14 -2.11 -8.05 -5.32
N LEU A 15 -2.64 -8.79 -4.35
CA LEU A 15 -2.81 -8.33 -2.98
C LEU A 15 -1.94 -9.20 -2.07
N ARG A 16 -1.08 -8.58 -1.25
CA ARG A 16 -0.26 -9.31 -0.26
C ARG A 16 -0.17 -8.56 1.06
N PRO A 17 0.21 -9.22 2.17
CA PRO A 17 0.61 -8.52 3.39
C PRO A 17 1.75 -7.53 3.11
N PHE A 18 1.81 -6.46 3.90
CA PHE A 18 2.95 -5.54 3.87
C PHE A 18 4.17 -6.18 4.55
N GLU A 19 5.33 -5.81 4.04
CA GLU A 19 6.65 -6.09 4.61
C GLU A 19 7.32 -4.76 4.96
N ILE A 20 8.26 -4.75 5.91
CA ILE A 20 8.89 -3.50 6.37
C ILE A 20 9.69 -2.84 5.25
N GLU A 21 10.24 -3.67 4.37
CA GLU A 21 10.98 -3.31 3.17
C GLU A 21 10.13 -2.50 2.17
N ASP A 22 8.80 -2.52 2.30
CA ASP A 22 7.88 -1.73 1.50
C ASP A 22 7.85 -0.24 1.92
N ALA A 23 8.57 0.18 2.96
CA ALA A 23 8.49 1.53 3.51
C ALA A 23 8.77 2.65 2.50
N ASP A 24 9.76 2.49 1.63
CA ASP A 24 10.06 3.48 0.58
C ASP A 24 8.94 3.57 -0.45
N ASP A 25 8.31 2.45 -0.80
CA ASP A 25 7.15 2.42 -1.68
C ASP A 25 5.92 3.01 -1.02
N VAL A 26 5.71 2.76 0.28
CA VAL A 26 4.67 3.40 1.09
C VAL A 26 4.87 4.91 1.15
N MET A 27 6.11 5.36 1.35
CA MET A 27 6.45 6.78 1.38
C MET A 27 6.15 7.46 0.03
N ALA A 28 6.31 6.75 -1.09
CA ALA A 28 6.06 7.29 -2.42
C ALA A 28 4.60 7.75 -2.63
N TRP A 29 3.61 7.07 -2.04
CA TRP A 29 2.19 7.46 -2.15
C TRP A 29 1.66 8.14 -0.88
N LYS A 30 2.07 7.74 0.33
CA LYS A 30 1.66 8.42 1.56
C LYS A 30 2.26 9.81 1.73
N GLY A 31 3.44 10.05 1.14
CA GLY A 31 4.08 11.37 1.12
C GLY A 31 3.57 12.29 0.03
N ASP A 32 2.82 11.80 -0.97
CA ASP A 32 2.31 12.63 -2.07
C ASP A 32 1.10 13.47 -1.59
N PRO A 33 1.21 14.82 -1.57
CA PRO A 33 0.11 15.68 -1.13
C PRO A 33 -1.15 15.56 -1.99
N ARG A 34 -1.01 15.16 -3.26
CA ARG A 34 -2.12 14.97 -4.19
C ARG A 34 -2.94 13.73 -3.84
N VAL A 35 -2.28 12.70 -3.31
CA VAL A 35 -2.94 11.47 -2.82
C VAL A 35 -3.60 11.76 -1.47
N ALA A 36 -2.82 12.30 -0.51
CA ALA A 36 -3.29 12.55 0.84
C ALA A 36 -4.49 13.52 0.92
N ALA A 37 -4.66 14.41 -0.07
CA ALA A 37 -5.78 15.35 -0.14
C ALA A 37 -7.17 14.70 -0.10
N PHE A 38 -7.29 13.42 -0.47
CA PHE A 38 -8.55 12.66 -0.45
C PHE A 38 -8.64 11.63 0.68
N CYS A 39 -7.67 11.65 1.60
CA CYS A 39 -7.48 10.59 2.58
C CYS A 39 -7.64 11.09 4.02
N ARG A 40 -7.65 10.17 4.98
CA ARG A 40 -7.77 10.47 6.42
C ARG A 40 -6.43 10.80 7.09
N TRP A 41 -5.34 10.91 6.32
CA TRP A 41 -3.99 11.19 6.83
C TRP A 41 -3.42 12.44 6.15
N HIS A 42 -2.45 13.07 6.81
CA HIS A 42 -1.63 14.14 6.23
C HIS A 42 -0.46 13.53 5.44
N PRO A 43 0.07 14.21 4.42
CA PRO A 43 1.21 13.71 3.66
C PRO A 43 2.38 13.41 4.60
N TYR A 44 2.94 12.21 4.51
CA TYR A 44 4.08 11.82 5.33
C TYR A 44 5.31 12.65 4.96
N THR A 45 6.17 12.92 5.95
CA THR A 45 7.36 13.76 5.78
C THR A 45 8.67 12.99 5.91
N SER A 46 8.60 11.73 6.32
CA SER A 46 9.75 10.86 6.55
C SER A 46 9.44 9.39 6.27
N CYS A 47 10.48 8.61 5.95
CA CYS A 47 10.35 7.16 5.80
C CYS A 47 9.98 6.49 7.14
N ASP A 48 10.38 7.07 8.29
CA ASP A 48 10.01 6.56 9.62
C ASP A 48 8.49 6.52 9.84
N GLU A 49 7.74 7.51 9.32
CA GLU A 49 6.27 7.48 9.37
C GLU A 49 5.69 6.33 8.53
N ALA A 50 6.32 6.00 7.40
CA ALA A 50 5.93 4.86 6.56
C ALA A 50 6.21 3.52 7.27
N VAL A 51 7.37 3.40 7.92
CA VAL A 51 7.70 2.24 8.77
C VAL A 51 6.69 2.09 9.90
N ALA A 52 6.35 3.18 10.60
CA ALA A 52 5.36 3.17 11.68
C ALA A 52 3.97 2.74 11.17
N PHE A 53 3.54 3.20 9.99
CA PHE A 53 2.30 2.71 9.39
C PHE A 53 2.31 1.19 9.16
N ILE A 54 3.42 0.65 8.65
CA ILE A 54 3.52 -0.79 8.38
C ILE A 54 3.51 -1.59 9.70
N GLN A 55 4.34 -1.17 10.66
CA GLN A 55 4.50 -1.85 11.95
C GLN A 55 3.25 -1.76 12.80
N ASP A 56 2.73 -0.55 13.02
CA ASP A 56 1.70 -0.32 14.03
C ASP A 56 0.28 -0.59 13.51
N PHE A 57 0.08 -0.51 12.19
CA PHE A 57 -1.22 -0.67 11.57
C PHE A 57 -1.26 -1.84 10.58
N ALA A 58 -0.47 -1.80 9.51
CA ALA A 58 -0.72 -2.64 8.34
C ALA A 58 -0.50 -4.13 8.61
N ILE A 59 0.57 -4.49 9.34
CA ILE A 59 0.87 -5.89 9.68
C ILE A 59 -0.14 -6.45 10.70
N HIS A 60 -0.60 -5.62 11.64
CA HIS A 60 -1.54 -6.03 12.68
C HIS A 60 -3.00 -6.04 12.23
N HIS A 61 -3.34 -5.32 11.16
CA HIS A 61 -4.69 -5.23 10.66
C HIS A 61 -5.00 -6.40 9.71
N GLU A 62 -5.84 -7.35 10.16
CA GLU A 62 -6.10 -8.64 9.48
C GLU A 62 -6.40 -8.54 7.98
N TRP A 63 -7.09 -7.47 7.58
CA TRP A 63 -7.50 -7.21 6.20
C TRP A 63 -6.81 -6.01 5.56
N CYS A 64 -5.66 -5.56 6.08
CA CYS A 64 -4.82 -4.59 5.38
C CYS A 64 -3.87 -5.33 4.43
N ARG A 65 -3.89 -4.92 3.16
CA ARG A 65 -3.09 -5.52 2.08
C ARG A 65 -2.48 -4.45 1.20
N ALA A 66 -1.24 -4.68 0.77
CA ALA A 66 -0.60 -3.92 -0.28
C ALA A 66 -1.21 -4.31 -1.63
N ILE A 67 -1.64 -3.30 -2.39
CA ILE A 67 -1.99 -3.46 -3.81
C ILE A 67 -0.69 -3.38 -4.58
N CYS A 68 -0.33 -4.46 -5.27
CA CYS A 68 0.94 -4.58 -5.95
C CYS A 68 0.77 -4.65 -7.46
N VAL A 69 1.69 -4.01 -8.19
CA VAL A 69 1.82 -4.06 -9.65
C VAL A 69 3.29 -4.33 -9.95
N PRO A 70 3.57 -5.14 -10.97
CA PRO A 70 4.34 -6.39 -10.83
C PRO A 70 5.07 -6.59 -9.48
N GLY A 71 4.33 -6.94 -8.42
CA GLY A 71 4.87 -7.27 -7.09
C GLY A 71 5.32 -6.08 -6.23
N ARG A 72 5.45 -4.89 -6.81
CA ARG A 72 5.77 -3.65 -6.11
C ARG A 72 4.50 -3.01 -5.52
N PRO A 73 4.45 -2.68 -4.23
CA PRO A 73 3.34 -1.95 -3.62
C PRO A 73 3.16 -0.57 -4.27
N VAL A 74 1.93 -0.27 -4.67
CA VAL A 74 1.57 1.06 -5.19
C VAL A 74 0.53 1.75 -4.32
N GLU A 75 -0.25 1.00 -3.54
CA GLU A 75 -1.31 1.49 -2.66
C GLU A 75 -1.65 0.46 -1.57
N CYS A 76 -2.58 0.79 -0.68
CA CYS A 76 -3.14 -0.14 0.29
C CYS A 76 -4.66 -0.28 0.22
N ILE A 77 -5.19 -1.45 0.58
CA ILE A 77 -6.61 -1.65 0.89
C ILE A 77 -6.76 -2.19 2.31
N SER A 78 -7.73 -1.68 3.07
CA SER A 78 -8.06 -2.17 4.41
C SER A 78 -9.57 -2.26 4.61
N VAL A 79 -10.06 -3.34 5.20
CA VAL A 79 -11.47 -3.50 5.59
C VAL A 79 -11.59 -3.46 7.10
N THR A 80 -12.11 -2.35 7.64
CA THR A 80 -12.30 -2.18 9.09
C THR A 80 -13.79 -2.23 9.41
N ILE A 81 -14.19 -3.08 10.37
CA ILE A 81 -15.55 -3.06 10.91
C ILE A 81 -15.69 -1.80 11.76
N MET A 82 -16.52 -0.86 11.32
CA MET A 82 -16.88 0.30 12.14
C MET A 82 -18.09 -0.05 12.98
N ILE A 83 -17.87 -0.37 14.26
CA ILE A 83 -18.95 -0.38 15.24
C ILE A 83 -19.17 1.08 15.65
N MET A 84 -20.23 1.69 15.12
CA MET A 84 -20.65 3.01 15.61
C MET A 84 -21.30 2.83 16.99
N PRO A 85 -20.76 3.41 18.07
CA PRO A 85 -21.42 3.35 19.36
C PRO A 85 -22.69 4.20 19.32
N GLY A 86 -23.87 3.57 19.44
CA GLY A 86 -25.15 4.28 19.64
C GLY A 86 -26.34 3.91 18.75
N ALA A 87 -26.42 2.68 18.21
CA ALA A 87 -27.68 2.15 17.67
C ALA A 87 -28.44 1.34 18.74
#